data_AF-X0QN46-F1
#
_entry.id   AF-X0QN46-F1
#
_cell.length_a   1.000
_cell.length_b   1.000
_cell.length_c   1.000
_cell.angle_alpha   90.00
_cell.angle_beta   90.00
_cell.angle_gamma   90.00
#
_symmetry.space_group_name_H-M   'P 1'
#
loop_
_entity.id
_entity.type
_entity.pdbx_description
1 polymer ?
#
loop_
_entity_poly.entity_id
_entity_poly.type
_entity_poly.pdbx_seq_one_letter_code
_entity_poly.pdbx_strand_id
1 'polypeptide(L)'
;MEVHPSLLTFTEGCQRHQLSFDMWLPLPYPYGQINISEPSDNCTTVNHSIIENLSNKNTIKTGNVVNSVFIPYSDTAFRFDPVLANSAQSSNKTLKQLALKTNKGKTLIFSGTPKPEYPVAGIPLINELLERYQWRLISATDDTNKTINKFNRPDVPITANYRLGSHDYSNPQQSSFSQGVGFSVGCNGAGGSYALSTNQTLLIGGNPSTMVGCGDDIDDIESSLSRLMLYSSSQLTLINLDTQRVSNPSDNSESSCLLTQKLESGETLVWQNEVKKIP
;
A
#
# COMPACT_ATOMS: atom_id res chain seq x y z
N MET A 1 1.29 -7.18 13.59
CA MET A 1 0.37 -6.27 12.90
C MET A 1 1.00 -5.92 11.57
N GLU A 2 0.33 -6.23 10.48
CA GLU A 2 0.74 -5.85 9.12
C GLU A 2 -0.06 -4.61 8.71
N VAL A 3 0.59 -3.68 8.03
CA VAL A 3 0.01 -2.39 7.65
C VAL A 3 0.07 -2.26 6.14
N HIS A 4 -1.10 -2.18 5.53
CA HIS A 4 -1.29 -1.79 4.12
C HIS A 4 -2.04 -0.45 4.09
N PRO A 5 -1.94 0.32 2.99
CA PRO A 5 -2.60 1.61 2.86
C PRO A 5 -4.10 1.66 3.23
N SER A 6 -4.88 0.58 2.98
CA SER A 6 -6.33 0.45 3.28
C SER A 6 -6.65 -0.66 4.28
N LEU A 7 -5.66 -1.37 4.79
CA LEU A 7 -5.91 -2.61 5.53
C LEU A 7 -4.91 -2.76 6.68
N LEU A 8 -5.43 -3.01 7.87
CA LEU A 8 -4.64 -3.49 9.00
C LEU A 8 -4.94 -4.96 9.24
N THR A 9 -3.89 -5.76 9.35
CA THR A 9 -4.02 -7.17 9.75
C THR A 9 -3.40 -7.37 11.13
N PHE A 10 -4.11 -8.08 12.00
CA PHE A 10 -3.63 -8.55 13.29
C PHE A 10 -3.65 -10.08 13.31
N THR A 11 -2.59 -10.67 13.84
CA THR A 11 -2.49 -12.11 14.05
C THR A 11 -2.38 -12.35 15.54
N GLU A 12 -3.30 -13.13 16.09
CA GLU A 12 -3.30 -13.54 17.49
C GLU A 12 -3.48 -15.06 17.55
N GLY A 13 -2.44 -15.76 18.00
CA GLY A 13 -2.43 -17.23 17.98
C GLY A 13 -2.80 -17.76 16.59
N CYS A 14 -3.95 -18.44 16.52
CA CYS A 14 -4.55 -18.99 15.30
C CYS A 14 -5.71 -18.12 14.77
N GLN A 15 -5.73 -16.81 14.96
CA GLN A 15 -6.77 -15.95 14.41
C GLN A 15 -6.15 -14.79 13.64
N ARG A 16 -6.66 -14.54 12.42
CA ARG A 16 -6.27 -13.39 11.60
C ARG A 16 -7.46 -12.42 11.55
N HIS A 17 -7.27 -11.24 12.14
CA HIS A 17 -8.25 -10.17 12.13
C HIS A 17 -7.85 -9.12 11.11
N GLN A 18 -8.76 -8.78 10.21
CA GLN A 18 -8.57 -7.77 9.20
C GLN A 18 -9.50 -6.59 9.47
N LEU A 19 -8.93 -5.39 9.46
CA LEU A 19 -9.67 -4.14 9.54
C LEU A 19 -9.43 -3.38 8.25
N SER A 20 -10.46 -3.33 7.40
CA SER A 20 -10.45 -2.52 6.20
C SER A 20 -10.89 -1.09 6.52
N PHE A 21 -10.23 -0.15 5.87
CA PHE A 21 -10.55 1.27 5.92
C PHE A 21 -11.09 1.66 4.56
N ASP A 22 -12.21 2.38 4.57
CA ASP A 22 -12.63 3.05 3.37
C ASP A 22 -11.76 4.29 3.17
N MET A 23 -10.73 4.12 2.35
CA MET A 23 -9.81 5.20 1.96
C MET A 23 -10.35 6.13 0.89
N TRP A 24 -11.52 5.82 0.32
CA TRP A 24 -12.27 6.79 -0.47
C TRP A 24 -12.86 7.88 0.42
N LEU A 25 -12.91 7.63 1.73
CA LEU A 25 -13.33 8.60 2.71
C LEU A 25 -12.13 9.36 3.28
N PRO A 26 -12.31 10.65 3.56
CA PRO A 26 -11.31 11.42 4.27
C PRO A 26 -10.86 10.82 5.59
N LEU A 27 -9.66 11.22 6.01
CA LEU A 27 -9.28 11.09 7.41
C LEU A 27 -10.26 11.86 8.33
N PRO A 28 -10.63 11.30 9.50
CA PRO A 28 -10.24 9.98 10.00
C PRO A 28 -10.91 8.84 9.25
N TYR A 29 -10.16 7.78 8.90
CA TYR A 29 -10.73 6.66 8.15
C TYR A 29 -11.76 5.93 9.01
N PRO A 30 -13.01 5.79 8.54
CA PRO A 30 -13.95 4.90 9.17
C PRO A 30 -13.58 3.44 8.88
N TYR A 31 -13.71 2.60 9.88
CA TYR A 31 -13.65 1.15 9.69
C TYR A 31 -14.86 0.72 8.85
N GLY A 32 -14.59 0.17 7.67
CA GLY A 32 -15.66 -0.31 6.79
C GLY A 32 -16.17 -1.67 7.27
N GLN A 33 -15.27 -2.64 7.47
CA GLN A 33 -15.63 -4.02 7.77
C GLN A 33 -14.50 -4.71 8.56
N ILE A 34 -14.82 -5.26 9.74
CA ILE A 34 -13.90 -6.16 10.47
C ILE A 34 -14.18 -7.56 9.95
N ASN A 35 -13.32 -8.06 9.06
CA ASN A 35 -13.38 -9.46 8.64
C ASN A 35 -12.48 -10.28 9.57
N ILE A 36 -13.06 -11.23 10.28
CA ILE A 36 -12.32 -12.25 11.02
C ILE A 36 -12.25 -13.47 10.13
N SER A 37 -11.03 -13.90 9.79
CA SER A 37 -10.78 -15.11 9.04
C SER A 37 -9.99 -16.09 9.89
N GLU A 38 -10.42 -17.34 9.94
CA GLU A 38 -9.62 -18.43 10.51
C GLU A 38 -8.40 -18.67 9.60
N PRO A 39 -7.17 -18.78 10.13
CA PRO A 39 -6.01 -19.21 9.36
C PRO A 39 -6.03 -20.73 9.18
N SER A 40 -5.15 -21.20 8.29
CA SER A 40 -5.12 -22.55 7.71
C SER A 40 -5.19 -23.72 8.71
N ASP A 41 -5.72 -24.84 8.20
CA ASP A 41 -6.09 -26.10 8.89
C ASP A 41 -5.01 -26.73 9.81
N ASN A 42 -3.78 -26.22 9.83
CA ASN A 42 -2.65 -26.79 10.58
C ASN A 42 -2.33 -26.07 11.90
N CYS A 43 -3.17 -25.15 12.37
CA CYS A 43 -2.95 -24.50 13.65
C CYS A 43 -3.47 -25.39 14.79
N THR A 44 -2.58 -25.98 15.59
CA THR A 44 -2.96 -26.60 16.86
C THR A 44 -3.47 -25.50 17.78
N THR A 45 -4.79 -25.37 17.87
CA THR A 45 -5.46 -24.55 18.88
C THR A 45 -4.89 -24.92 20.24
N VAL A 46 -4.29 -23.94 20.93
CA VAL A 46 -3.87 -24.13 22.31
C VAL A 46 -5.14 -24.50 23.09
N ASN A 47 -5.16 -25.74 23.55
CA ASN A 47 -6.31 -26.36 24.20
C ASN A 47 -6.83 -25.42 25.30
N HIS A 48 -8.12 -25.11 25.26
CA HIS A 48 -8.82 -24.17 26.14
C HIS A 48 -8.66 -24.46 27.66
N SER A 49 -8.07 -25.59 28.04
CA SER A 49 -7.87 -26.04 29.42
C SER A 49 -6.79 -25.26 30.19
N ILE A 50 -5.90 -24.52 29.54
CA ILE A 50 -4.89 -23.71 30.26
C ILE A 50 -5.47 -22.36 30.74
N ILE A 51 -6.58 -21.89 30.14
CA ILE A 51 -7.22 -20.60 30.48
C ILE A 51 -8.26 -20.73 31.59
N GLU A 52 -8.65 -21.94 32.02
CA GLU A 52 -9.62 -22.11 33.11
C GLU A 52 -9.11 -21.65 34.48
N ASN A 53 -7.80 -21.53 34.70
CA ASN A 53 -7.25 -21.08 35.99
C ASN A 53 -7.07 -19.56 36.14
N LEU A 54 -7.44 -18.75 35.13
CA LEU A 54 -7.57 -17.29 35.27
C LEU A 54 -9.02 -16.81 35.45
N SER A 55 -9.98 -17.73 35.58
CA SER A 55 -11.42 -17.45 35.63
C SER A 55 -11.94 -16.79 36.91
N ASN A 56 -11.07 -16.25 37.78
CA ASN A 56 -11.47 -15.48 38.97
C ASN A 56 -11.01 -14.02 38.92
N LYS A 57 -11.50 -13.28 37.92
CA LYS A 57 -11.99 -11.88 37.95
C LYS A 57 -11.93 -11.31 36.53
N ASN A 58 -13.08 -10.91 36.02
CA ASN A 58 -13.33 -10.36 34.69
C ASN A 58 -13.40 -11.42 33.59
N THR A 59 -14.59 -12.02 33.48
CA THR A 59 -15.10 -12.69 32.27
C THR A 59 -14.76 -11.88 31.02
N ILE A 60 -13.72 -12.29 30.30
CA ILE A 60 -13.53 -11.95 28.89
C ILE A 60 -14.60 -12.77 28.16
N LYS A 61 -15.78 -12.19 27.98
CA LYS A 61 -16.74 -12.68 26.99
C LYS A 61 -15.99 -12.77 25.66
N THR A 62 -16.19 -13.85 24.93
CA THR A 62 -15.80 -14.10 23.53
C THR A 62 -15.95 -12.86 22.65
N GLY A 63 -14.99 -11.96 22.76
CA GLY A 63 -14.97 -10.64 22.15
C GLY A 63 -13.68 -10.58 21.37
N ASN A 64 -13.82 -10.56 20.04
CA ASN A 64 -12.76 -10.29 19.07
C ASN A 64 -11.74 -9.31 19.66
N VAL A 65 -10.43 -9.57 19.55
CA VAL A 65 -9.40 -8.69 20.10
C VAL A 65 -9.53 -7.24 19.61
N VAL A 66 -10.09 -7.04 18.42
CA VAL A 66 -10.48 -5.72 17.92
C VAL A 66 -11.46 -5.01 18.86
N ASN A 67 -12.44 -5.72 19.40
CA ASN A 67 -13.42 -5.21 20.35
C ASN A 67 -12.83 -4.94 21.74
N SER A 68 -11.76 -5.62 22.14
CA SER A 68 -11.07 -5.31 23.42
C SER A 68 -9.99 -4.23 23.27
N VAL A 69 -9.35 -4.13 22.10
CA VAL A 69 -8.24 -3.19 21.85
C VAL A 69 -8.71 -1.87 21.27
N PHE A 70 -9.71 -1.86 20.39
CA PHE A 70 -10.16 -0.65 19.70
C PHE A 70 -11.49 -0.11 20.23
N ILE A 71 -12.54 -0.91 20.45
CA ILE A 71 -13.85 -0.39 20.91
C ILE A 71 -13.80 0.48 22.18
N PRO A 72 -12.99 0.16 23.21
CA PRO A 72 -12.92 1.00 24.41
C PRO A 72 -12.38 2.40 24.09
N TYR A 73 -11.63 2.53 23.00
CA TYR A 73 -10.97 3.76 22.61
C TYR A 73 -11.57 4.40 21.36
N SER A 74 -12.26 3.67 20.46
CA SER A 74 -12.83 4.15 19.20
C SER A 74 -14.13 3.39 18.86
N ASP A 75 -15.20 4.06 18.45
CA ASP A 75 -16.42 3.37 17.98
C ASP A 75 -16.28 2.86 16.54
N THR A 76 -15.83 3.71 15.63
CA THR A 76 -15.81 3.41 14.19
C THR A 76 -14.70 4.13 13.41
N ALA A 77 -13.88 4.97 14.06
CA ALA A 77 -12.88 5.75 13.35
C ALA A 77 -11.66 6.12 14.20
N PHE A 78 -10.50 6.17 13.55
CA PHE A 78 -9.28 6.74 14.10
C PHE A 78 -8.46 7.44 13.01
N ARG A 79 -7.50 8.26 13.44
CA ARG A 79 -6.47 8.83 12.56
C ARG A 79 -5.11 8.78 13.23
N PHE A 80 -4.07 8.68 12.42
CA PHE A 80 -2.70 8.88 12.84
C PHE A 80 -2.22 10.27 12.44
N ASP A 81 -1.79 11.08 13.40
CA ASP A 81 -1.20 12.40 13.18
C ASP A 81 0.26 12.40 13.67
N PRO A 82 1.21 12.98 12.93
CA PRO A 82 2.53 13.24 13.50
C PRO A 82 2.40 14.22 14.67
N VAL A 83 3.04 13.91 15.79
CA VAL A 83 3.11 14.83 16.92
C VAL A 83 4.22 15.83 16.62
N LEU A 84 3.84 17.08 16.36
CA LEU A 84 4.79 18.16 16.15
C LEU A 84 5.54 18.42 17.45
N ALA A 85 6.87 18.54 17.36
CA ALA A 85 7.68 18.92 18.51
C ALA A 85 7.31 20.35 18.91
N ASN A 86 6.79 20.53 20.13
CA ASN A 86 6.60 21.87 20.69
C ASN A 86 7.98 22.52 20.82
N SER A 87 8.21 23.58 20.04
CA SER A 87 9.50 24.26 19.95
C SER A 87 9.83 25.00 21.24
N ALA A 88 10.81 24.49 21.98
CA ALA A 88 11.92 25.20 22.62
C ALA A 88 12.58 24.23 23.60
N GLN A 89 13.88 24.00 23.48
CA GLN A 89 14.69 23.15 24.37
C GLN A 89 14.44 21.63 24.27
N SER A 90 15.12 20.98 23.32
CA SER A 90 16.03 19.88 23.69
C SER A 90 16.88 19.45 22.50
N SER A 91 18.16 19.78 22.59
CA SER A 91 19.22 18.97 22.02
C SER A 91 19.19 17.59 22.69
N ASN A 92 18.54 16.62 22.05
CA ASN A 92 18.79 15.18 22.15
C ASN A 92 17.74 14.45 21.32
N LYS A 93 18.14 13.94 20.14
CA LYS A 93 17.50 12.90 19.31
C LYS A 93 16.02 12.63 19.69
N THR A 94 15.13 13.60 19.52
CA THR A 94 13.75 13.49 19.95
C THR A 94 13.10 12.37 19.16
N LEU A 95 12.66 11.32 19.87
CA LEU A 95 11.93 10.20 19.26
C LEU A 95 10.76 10.79 18.47
N LYS A 96 10.62 10.37 17.21
CA LYS A 96 9.50 10.81 16.38
C LYS A 96 8.24 10.23 17.00
N GLN A 97 7.25 11.09 17.25
CA GLN A 97 6.01 10.69 17.91
C GLN A 97 4.85 10.67 16.92
N LEU A 98 4.00 9.66 17.04
CA LEU A 98 2.80 9.47 16.24
C LEU A 98 1.60 9.38 17.19
N ALA A 99 0.58 10.21 16.97
CA ALA A 99 -0.64 10.22 17.75
C ALA A 99 -1.74 9.45 17.00
N LEU A 100 -2.23 8.37 17.60
CA LEU A 100 -3.48 7.74 17.22
C LEU A 100 -4.62 8.44 17.96
N LYS A 101 -5.36 9.27 17.23
CA LYS A 101 -6.56 9.94 17.75
C LYS A 101 -7.78 9.14 17.38
N THR A 102 -8.64 8.95 18.36
CA THR A 102 -9.89 8.19 18.21
C THR A 102 -11.09 9.12 18.22
N ASN A 103 -12.20 8.66 17.65
CA ASN A 103 -13.46 9.40 17.69
C ASN A 103 -14.10 9.50 19.08
N LYS A 104 -13.64 8.74 20.09
CA LYS A 104 -14.02 8.93 21.51
C LYS A 104 -13.17 9.96 22.25
N GLY A 105 -12.33 10.73 21.54
CA GLY A 105 -11.46 11.75 22.11
C GLY A 105 -10.27 11.18 22.89
N LYS A 106 -10.01 9.87 22.83
CA LYS A 106 -8.78 9.27 23.37
C LYS A 106 -7.65 9.43 22.36
N THR A 107 -6.45 9.72 22.85
CA THR A 107 -5.24 9.82 22.05
C THR A 107 -4.18 8.89 22.62
N LEU A 108 -3.67 7.98 21.80
CA LEU A 108 -2.51 7.14 22.13
C LEU A 108 -1.29 7.71 21.42
N ILE A 109 -0.21 7.96 22.17
CA ILE A 109 1.03 8.52 21.63
C ILE A 109 2.07 7.40 21.54
N PHE A 110 2.51 7.11 20.33
CA PHE A 110 3.57 6.16 20.05
C PHE A 110 4.87 6.94 19.85
N SER A 111 5.92 6.55 20.57
CA SER A 111 7.28 7.04 20.31
C SER A 111 8.00 6.00 19.45
N GLY A 112 8.50 6.43 18.30
CA GLY A 112 9.21 5.57 17.36
C GLY A 112 10.65 6.01 17.16
N THR A 113 11.53 5.03 16.98
CA THR A 113 12.84 5.26 16.37
C THR A 113 12.66 5.32 14.85
N PRO A 114 13.21 6.32 14.15
CA PRO A 114 13.25 6.31 12.69
C PRO A 114 13.84 4.99 12.20
N LYS A 115 13.25 4.40 11.15
CA LYS A 115 13.87 3.26 10.47
C LYS A 115 15.26 3.69 9.96
N PRO A 116 16.24 2.77 9.92
CA PRO A 116 17.53 3.06 9.31
C PRO A 116 17.35 3.59 7.89
N GLU A 117 18.24 4.49 7.46
CA GLU A 117 18.35 4.82 6.04
C GLU A 117 18.95 3.61 5.32
N TYR A 118 18.28 3.18 4.27
CA TYR A 118 18.74 2.05 3.47
C TYR A 118 19.40 2.59 2.20
N PRO A 119 20.57 2.05 1.80
CA PRO A 119 21.12 2.36 0.50
C PRO A 119 20.13 1.93 -0.57
N VAL A 120 19.76 2.86 -1.45
CA VAL A 120 18.88 2.59 -2.59
C VAL A 120 19.72 2.15 -3.77
N ALA A 121 19.34 1.03 -4.40
CA ALA A 121 19.90 0.64 -5.68
C ALA A 121 19.30 1.55 -6.78
N GLY A 122 20.17 2.18 -7.58
CA GLY A 122 19.75 3.06 -8.66
C GLY A 122 19.33 4.47 -8.20
N ILE A 123 18.38 5.07 -8.94
CA ILE A 123 17.88 6.42 -8.66
C ILE A 123 16.86 6.33 -7.51
N PRO A 124 17.00 7.12 -6.44
CA PRO A 124 15.99 7.19 -5.38
C PRO A 124 14.63 7.61 -5.94
N LEU A 125 13.61 6.75 -5.85
CA LEU A 125 12.25 7.15 -6.18
C LEU A 125 11.65 8.00 -5.07
N ILE A 126 10.91 9.00 -5.51
CA ILE A 126 10.00 9.83 -4.72
C ILE A 126 8.64 9.83 -5.42
N ASN A 127 7.57 10.16 -4.69
CA ASN A 127 6.22 10.08 -5.23
C ASN A 127 6.01 11.01 -6.43
N GLU A 128 6.65 12.18 -6.43
CA GLU A 128 6.61 13.17 -7.52
C GLU A 128 7.20 12.59 -8.81
N LEU A 129 8.19 11.70 -8.71
CA LEU A 129 8.79 11.04 -9.86
C LEU A 129 7.88 9.94 -10.42
N LEU A 130 7.23 9.17 -9.53
CA LEU A 130 6.22 8.19 -9.94
C LEU A 130 5.04 8.87 -10.62
N GLU A 131 4.58 10.01 -10.09
CA GLU A 131 3.49 10.79 -10.66
C GLU A 131 3.87 11.47 -11.98
N ARG A 132 5.13 11.85 -12.20
CA ARG A 132 5.51 12.55 -13.44
C ARG A 132 5.19 11.76 -14.70
N TYR A 133 5.29 10.43 -14.64
CA TYR A 133 5.24 9.55 -15.80
C TYR A 133 3.99 8.65 -15.81
N GLN A 134 3.59 8.27 -17.02
CA GLN A 134 2.85 7.04 -17.23
C GLN A 134 3.85 5.90 -17.33
N TRP A 135 3.55 4.76 -16.72
CA TRP A 135 4.45 3.61 -16.70
C TRP A 135 3.87 2.49 -17.53
N ARG A 136 4.49 2.15 -18.66
CA ARG A 136 4.06 1.04 -19.50
C ARG A 136 4.77 -0.24 -19.11
N LEU A 137 4.03 -1.31 -18.88
CA LEU A 137 4.63 -2.63 -18.65
C LEU A 137 5.28 -3.12 -19.94
N ILE A 138 6.56 -3.46 -19.87
CA ILE A 138 7.33 -3.98 -21.01
C ILE A 138 7.77 -5.43 -20.79
N SER A 139 7.83 -5.89 -19.53
CA SER A 139 8.17 -7.26 -19.20
C SER A 139 7.55 -7.69 -17.88
N ALA A 140 7.13 -8.94 -17.79
CA ALA A 140 6.66 -9.57 -16.55
C ALA A 140 7.13 -11.02 -16.46
N THR A 141 7.73 -11.39 -15.33
CA THR A 141 8.18 -12.76 -15.04
C THR A 141 7.64 -13.27 -13.72
N ASP A 142 7.46 -14.59 -13.60
CA ASP A 142 7.07 -15.27 -12.36
C ASP A 142 8.26 -15.41 -11.39
N ASP A 143 8.00 -16.04 -10.25
CA ASP A 143 8.99 -16.35 -9.21
C ASP A 143 10.13 -17.27 -9.69
N THR A 144 9.89 -18.05 -10.75
CA THR A 144 10.90 -18.88 -11.44
C THR A 144 11.59 -18.18 -12.60
N ASN A 145 11.35 -16.87 -12.77
CA ASN A 145 11.87 -16.03 -13.85
C ASN A 145 11.37 -16.44 -15.26
N LYS A 146 10.22 -17.12 -15.35
CA LYS A 146 9.57 -17.41 -16.64
C LYS A 146 8.62 -16.27 -17.01
N THR A 147 8.53 -15.98 -18.30
CA THR A 147 7.65 -14.94 -18.82
C THR A 147 6.18 -15.22 -18.52
N ILE A 148 5.49 -14.23 -17.94
CA ILE A 148 4.04 -14.26 -17.76
C ILE A 148 3.40 -13.78 -19.07
N ASN A 149 3.21 -14.68 -20.04
CA ASN A 149 2.83 -14.34 -21.41
C ASN A 149 1.63 -13.39 -21.52
N LYS A 150 0.62 -13.55 -20.66
CA LYS A 150 -0.58 -12.68 -20.64
C LYS A 150 -0.28 -11.19 -20.43
N PHE A 151 0.81 -10.87 -19.72
CA PHE A 151 1.24 -9.50 -19.43
C PHE A 151 2.29 -8.97 -20.42
N ASN A 152 2.82 -9.85 -21.27
CA ASN A 152 3.88 -9.52 -22.24
C ASN A 152 3.28 -9.41 -23.64
N ARG A 153 2.20 -8.65 -23.79
CA ARG A 153 1.45 -8.48 -25.04
C ARG A 153 1.59 -7.05 -25.59
N PRO A 154 2.33 -6.83 -26.70
CA PRO A 154 2.48 -5.50 -27.28
C PRO A 154 1.17 -4.88 -27.80
N ASP A 155 0.22 -5.73 -28.19
CA ASP A 155 -1.10 -5.37 -28.74
C ASP A 155 -2.11 -4.94 -27.68
N VAL A 156 -1.92 -5.34 -26.42
CA VAL A 156 -2.75 -4.95 -25.28
C VAL A 156 -1.86 -4.27 -24.23
N PRO A 157 -1.53 -2.98 -24.41
CA PRO A 157 -0.62 -2.29 -23.50
C PRO A 157 -1.22 -2.21 -22.09
N ILE A 158 -0.40 -2.56 -21.09
CA ILE A 158 -0.71 -2.40 -19.68
C ILE A 158 0.01 -1.16 -19.19
N THR A 159 -0.73 -0.24 -18.56
CA THR A 159 -0.16 1.00 -18.03
C THR A 159 -0.46 1.18 -16.55
N ALA A 160 0.44 1.86 -15.84
CA ALA A 160 0.27 2.29 -14.47
C ALA A 160 0.44 3.81 -14.38
N ASN A 161 -0.42 4.46 -13.60
CA ASN A 161 -0.44 5.90 -13.42
C ASN A 161 -0.55 6.22 -11.93
N TYR A 162 0.44 6.93 -11.41
CA TYR A 162 0.42 7.43 -10.03
C TYR A 162 -0.12 8.86 -10.01
N ARG A 163 -0.81 9.21 -8.92
CA ARG A 163 -1.39 10.52 -8.67
C ARG A 163 -1.12 10.93 -7.23
N LEU A 164 -0.76 12.19 -7.05
CA LEU A 164 -0.70 12.88 -5.77
C LEU A 164 -1.91 13.80 -5.68
N GLY A 165 -2.87 13.46 -4.82
CA GLY A 165 -3.96 14.37 -4.52
C GLY A 165 -3.48 15.45 -3.55
N SER A 166 -3.94 16.69 -3.75
CA SER A 166 -3.86 17.72 -2.72
C SER A 166 -4.81 17.34 -1.58
N HIS A 167 -4.25 16.96 -0.43
CA HIS A 167 -5.06 16.63 0.74
C HIS A 167 -5.36 17.91 1.54
N ASP A 168 -6.60 18.40 1.46
CA ASP A 168 -7.07 19.48 2.32
C ASP A 168 -7.62 18.93 3.63
N TYR A 169 -6.79 19.00 4.68
CA TYR A 169 -7.17 18.59 6.04
C TYR A 169 -8.31 19.42 6.65
N SER A 170 -8.63 20.58 6.07
CA SER A 170 -9.70 21.46 6.55
C SER A 170 -11.07 21.13 5.97
N ASN A 171 -11.13 20.46 4.82
CA ASN A 171 -12.37 20.00 4.20
C ASN A 171 -12.26 18.54 3.73
N PRO A 172 -12.41 17.59 4.66
CA PRO A 172 -12.14 16.19 4.39
C PRO A 172 -13.08 15.63 3.29
N GLN A 173 -14.33 16.10 3.20
CA GLN A 173 -15.29 15.65 2.18
C GLN A 173 -14.90 15.95 0.73
N GLN A 174 -13.93 16.84 0.49
CA GLN A 174 -13.40 17.15 -0.85
C GLN A 174 -12.00 16.55 -1.09
N SER A 175 -11.45 15.81 -0.14
CA SER A 175 -10.12 15.24 -0.29
C SER A 175 -10.15 14.01 -1.21
N SER A 176 -9.38 14.05 -2.29
CA SER A 176 -9.02 12.86 -3.08
C SER A 176 -7.92 12.08 -2.34
N PHE A 177 -7.59 10.87 -2.81
CA PHE A 177 -6.44 10.13 -2.28
C PHE A 177 -5.22 11.04 -2.23
N SER A 178 -4.57 11.13 -1.07
CA SER A 178 -3.25 11.79 -1.01
C SER A 178 -2.27 11.12 -1.97
N GLN A 179 -2.40 9.79 -2.16
CA GLN A 179 -1.56 8.96 -3.02
C GLN A 179 -2.41 7.86 -3.66
N GLY A 180 -2.67 7.96 -4.97
CA GLY A 180 -3.44 6.98 -5.75
C GLY A 180 -2.62 6.35 -6.87
N VAL A 181 -2.88 5.08 -7.17
CA VAL A 181 -2.33 4.35 -8.32
C VAL A 181 -3.48 3.73 -9.12
N GLY A 182 -3.41 3.85 -10.44
CA GLY A 182 -4.31 3.17 -11.36
C GLY A 182 -3.53 2.31 -12.35
N PHE A 183 -3.98 1.08 -12.54
CA PHE A 183 -3.52 0.14 -13.55
C PHE A 183 -4.60 0.05 -14.63
N SER A 184 -4.22 0.08 -15.90
CA SER A 184 -5.17 0.03 -17.01
C SER A 184 -4.75 -1.01 -18.03
N VAL A 185 -5.74 -1.78 -18.49
CA VAL A 185 -5.60 -2.81 -19.52
C VAL A 185 -6.80 -2.70 -20.46
N GLY A 186 -6.55 -2.37 -21.73
CA GLY A 186 -7.63 -2.19 -22.70
C GLY A 186 -8.60 -1.10 -22.25
N CYS A 187 -9.86 -1.48 -22.02
CA CYS A 187 -10.92 -0.55 -21.59
C CYS A 187 -11.11 -0.48 -20.07
N ASN A 188 -10.48 -1.39 -19.32
CA ASN A 188 -10.69 -1.53 -17.88
C ASN A 188 -9.49 -0.98 -17.12
N GLY A 189 -9.72 -0.60 -15.87
CA GLY A 189 -8.66 -0.30 -14.95
C GLY A 189 -9.00 -0.65 -13.51
N ALA A 190 -7.97 -1.04 -12.77
CA ALA A 190 -8.00 -1.29 -11.35
C ALA A 190 -7.17 -0.23 -10.65
N GLY A 191 -7.66 0.38 -9.58
CA GLY A 191 -6.93 1.45 -8.91
C GLY A 191 -7.26 1.57 -7.45
N GLY A 192 -6.26 1.97 -6.67
CA GLY A 192 -6.35 2.10 -5.22
C GLY A 192 -5.34 3.09 -4.69
N SER A 193 -5.22 3.18 -3.38
CA SER A 193 -4.10 3.92 -2.79
C SER A 193 -2.77 3.20 -3.00
N TYR A 194 -1.69 3.94 -2.85
CA TYR A 194 -0.38 3.36 -2.58
C TYR A 194 0.33 4.11 -1.45
N ALA A 195 1.41 3.51 -0.94
CA ALA A 195 2.41 4.19 -0.13
C ALA A 195 3.80 3.78 -0.59
N LEU A 196 4.70 4.75 -0.77
CA LEU A 196 6.11 4.52 -1.05
C LEU A 196 6.95 4.84 0.18
N SER A 197 7.72 3.87 0.66
CA SER A 197 8.65 4.06 1.76
C SER A 197 10.02 4.57 1.29
N THR A 198 10.81 5.12 2.22
CA THR A 198 12.18 5.59 1.93
C THR A 198 13.12 4.48 1.48
N ASN A 199 12.87 3.24 1.92
CA ASN A 199 13.59 2.05 1.46
C ASN A 199 13.05 1.49 0.14
N GLN A 200 12.28 2.27 -0.62
CA GLN A 200 11.74 1.91 -1.95
C GLN A 200 10.78 0.73 -1.95
N THR A 201 10.11 0.48 -0.82
CA THR A 201 9.02 -0.48 -0.77
C THR A 201 7.73 0.24 -1.18
N LEU A 202 7.09 -0.27 -2.23
CA LEU A 202 5.77 0.14 -2.66
C LEU A 202 4.74 -0.81 -2.06
N LEU A 203 3.81 -0.24 -1.30
CA LEU A 203 2.63 -0.92 -0.79
C LEU A 203 1.42 -0.45 -1.60
N ILE A 204 0.60 -1.39 -2.06
CA ILE A 204 -0.66 -1.10 -2.74
C ILE A 204 -1.81 -1.50 -1.82
N GLY A 205 -2.86 -0.67 -1.79
CA GLY A 205 -4.08 -0.93 -1.02
C GLY A 205 -5.09 -1.80 -1.76
N GLY A 206 -6.35 -1.71 -1.33
CA GLY A 206 -7.48 -2.26 -2.08
C GLY A 206 -7.62 -1.52 -3.41
N ASN A 207 -7.80 -2.26 -4.49
CA ASN A 207 -7.84 -1.73 -5.85
C ASN A 207 -9.14 -2.16 -6.57
N PRO A 208 -10.29 -1.49 -6.33
CA PRO A 208 -11.48 -1.75 -7.12
C PRO A 208 -11.20 -1.57 -8.61
N SER A 209 -11.88 -2.40 -9.40
CA SER A 209 -11.76 -2.40 -10.85
C SER A 209 -13.06 -2.05 -11.54
N THR A 210 -12.97 -1.39 -12.68
CA THR A 210 -14.09 -1.24 -13.61
C THR A 210 -14.33 -2.58 -14.31
N MET A 211 -15.52 -3.16 -14.16
CA MET A 211 -15.89 -4.42 -14.81
C MET A 211 -16.70 -4.14 -16.08
N VAL A 212 -16.06 -3.55 -17.11
CA VAL A 212 -16.67 -3.41 -18.44
C VAL A 212 -16.22 -4.58 -19.31
N GLY A 213 -17.15 -5.29 -19.95
CA GLY A 213 -16.78 -6.42 -20.81
C GLY A 213 -16.08 -5.94 -22.08
N CYS A 214 -14.81 -6.27 -22.23
CA CYS A 214 -13.99 -5.88 -23.40
C CYS A 214 -13.39 -7.06 -24.16
N GLY A 215 -13.91 -8.25 -23.86
CA GLY A 215 -13.53 -9.52 -24.45
C GLY A 215 -12.76 -10.35 -23.45
N ASP A 216 -13.04 -11.66 -23.44
CA ASP A 216 -12.57 -12.62 -22.42
C ASP A 216 -11.05 -12.53 -22.17
N ASP A 217 -10.26 -12.33 -23.24
CA ASP A 217 -8.80 -12.17 -23.15
C ASP A 217 -8.38 -10.93 -22.35
N ILE A 218 -8.99 -9.76 -22.61
CA ILE A 218 -8.66 -8.50 -21.95
C ILE A 218 -9.13 -8.54 -20.49
N ASP A 219 -10.31 -9.13 -20.28
CA ASP A 219 -10.92 -9.26 -18.96
C ASP A 219 -10.08 -10.23 -18.06
N ASP A 220 -9.54 -11.33 -18.60
CA ASP A 220 -8.61 -12.20 -17.85
C ASP A 220 -7.29 -11.49 -17.47
N ILE A 221 -6.74 -10.68 -18.38
CA ILE A 221 -5.51 -9.93 -18.12
C ILE A 221 -5.76 -8.91 -17.00
N GLU A 222 -6.85 -8.15 -17.09
CA GLU A 222 -7.26 -7.19 -16.07
C GLU A 222 -7.43 -7.85 -14.71
N SER A 223 -8.22 -8.93 -14.63
CA SER A 223 -8.50 -9.62 -13.37
C SER A 223 -7.24 -10.23 -12.77
N SER A 224 -6.34 -10.76 -13.61
CA SER A 224 -5.04 -11.27 -13.17
C SER A 224 -4.14 -10.16 -12.61
N LEU A 225 -4.07 -9.00 -13.28
CA LEU A 225 -3.28 -7.86 -12.84
C LEU A 225 -3.85 -7.26 -11.56
N SER A 226 -5.17 -7.10 -11.48
CA SER A 226 -5.88 -6.61 -10.31
C SER A 226 -5.58 -7.48 -9.09
N ARG A 227 -5.68 -8.81 -9.23
CA ARG A 227 -5.34 -9.76 -8.15
C ARG A 227 -3.86 -9.71 -7.76
N LEU A 228 -2.95 -9.55 -8.73
CA LEU A 228 -1.52 -9.44 -8.46
C LEU A 228 -1.19 -8.18 -7.64
N MET A 229 -1.89 -7.08 -7.90
CA MET A 229 -1.65 -5.79 -7.25
C MET A 229 -2.38 -5.61 -5.92
N LEU A 230 -3.49 -6.33 -5.71
CA LEU A 230 -4.34 -6.23 -4.52
C LEU A 230 -3.55 -6.50 -3.23
N TYR A 231 -3.48 -5.49 -2.34
CA TYR A 231 -2.73 -5.56 -1.07
C TYR A 231 -1.26 -5.96 -1.21
N SER A 232 -0.66 -5.73 -2.40
CA SER A 232 0.71 -6.16 -2.68
C SER A 232 1.76 -5.31 -1.98
N SER A 233 2.90 -5.93 -1.73
CA SER A 233 4.13 -5.33 -1.26
C SER A 233 5.21 -5.63 -2.30
N SER A 234 5.99 -4.62 -2.69
CA SER A 234 7.02 -4.78 -3.70
C SER A 234 8.20 -3.86 -3.48
N GLN A 235 9.38 -4.31 -3.89
CA GLN A 235 10.59 -3.52 -3.90
C GLN A 235 10.75 -2.86 -5.26
N LEU A 236 10.94 -1.54 -5.27
CA LEU A 236 11.16 -0.77 -6.48
C LEU A 236 12.65 -0.49 -6.69
N THR A 237 13.05 -0.45 -7.95
CA THR A 237 14.39 -0.03 -8.39
C THR A 237 14.25 0.75 -9.69
N LEU A 238 14.74 1.99 -9.71
CA LEU A 238 14.70 2.83 -10.90
C LEU A 238 16.12 2.99 -11.48
N ILE A 239 16.25 2.76 -12.77
CA ILE A 239 17.49 3.01 -13.51
C ILE A 239 17.20 3.91 -14.72
N ASN A 240 18.18 4.74 -15.07
CA ASN A 240 18.17 5.50 -16.32
C ASN A 240 18.82 4.65 -17.42
N LEU A 241 18.23 4.61 -18.61
CA LEU A 241 18.78 3.94 -19.79
C LEU A 241 19.84 4.79 -20.49
N ASP A 242 19.80 6.12 -20.33
CA ASP A 242 20.70 7.05 -21.01
C ASP A 242 22.12 7.04 -20.42
N THR A 243 22.31 6.56 -19.19
CA THR A 243 23.66 6.40 -18.62
C THR A 243 24.47 5.28 -19.27
N GLN A 244 23.87 4.49 -20.17
CA GLN A 244 24.60 3.57 -21.06
C GLN A 244 24.93 4.17 -22.44
N ARG A 245 24.43 5.37 -22.77
CA ARG A 245 24.74 6.07 -24.02
C ARG A 245 25.68 7.24 -23.73
N VAL A 246 26.97 7.01 -23.96
CA VAL A 246 27.94 8.10 -24.08
C VAL A 246 27.49 9.02 -25.23
N SER A 247 27.56 10.34 -24.99
CA SER A 247 27.49 11.47 -25.95
C SER A 247 26.14 11.88 -26.58
N ASN A 248 25.48 12.89 -26.00
CA ASN A 248 25.34 14.26 -26.55
C ASN A 248 24.29 15.07 -25.76
N PRO A 249 24.63 16.27 -25.19
CA PRO A 249 23.73 17.03 -24.32
C PRO A 249 22.85 18.04 -25.08
N SER A 250 22.22 17.62 -26.19
CA SER A 250 21.51 18.56 -27.08
C SER A 250 20.08 18.18 -27.42
N ASP A 251 19.38 17.45 -26.57
CA ASP A 251 17.92 17.33 -26.67
C ASP A 251 17.30 17.37 -25.28
N ASN A 252 16.24 18.18 -25.12
CA ASN A 252 15.32 18.14 -23.98
C ASN A 252 14.48 16.85 -24.00
N SER A 253 15.07 15.71 -24.36
CA SER A 253 14.41 14.41 -24.26
C SER A 253 14.43 14.01 -22.79
N GLU A 254 13.26 13.94 -22.16
CA GLU A 254 13.15 13.36 -20.82
C GLU A 254 13.76 11.96 -20.83
N SER A 255 14.64 11.68 -19.87
CA SER A 255 15.41 10.44 -19.86
C SER A 255 14.52 9.20 -19.81
N SER A 256 14.85 8.20 -20.65
CA SER A 256 14.16 6.92 -20.60
C SER A 256 14.62 6.14 -19.38
N CYS A 257 13.67 5.75 -18.53
CA CYS A 257 13.90 5.08 -17.27
C CYS A 257 13.15 3.75 -17.22
N LEU A 258 13.77 2.76 -16.59
CA LEU A 258 13.14 1.48 -16.26
C LEU A 258 12.91 1.39 -14.76
N LEU A 259 11.65 1.23 -14.41
CA LEU A 259 11.22 0.91 -13.06
C LEU A 259 11.02 -0.60 -12.96
N THR A 260 11.89 -1.25 -12.21
CA THR A 260 11.71 -2.66 -11.83
C THR A 260 10.94 -2.74 -10.53
N GLN A 261 9.88 -3.53 -10.51
CA GLN A 261 9.06 -3.84 -9.35
C GLN A 261 9.16 -5.33 -9.07
N LYS A 262 9.79 -5.70 -7.95
CA LYS A 262 9.87 -7.08 -7.47
C LYS A 262 8.82 -7.29 -6.38
N LEU A 263 7.80 -8.08 -6.65
CA LEU A 263 6.76 -8.38 -5.67
C LEU A 263 7.28 -9.35 -4.60
N GLU A 264 6.73 -9.24 -3.39
CA GLU A 264 7.01 -10.18 -2.29
C GLU A 264 6.60 -11.62 -2.63
N SER A 265 5.57 -11.79 -3.46
CA SER A 265 5.13 -13.07 -4.02
C SER A 265 6.10 -13.68 -5.02
N GLY A 266 7.10 -12.92 -5.49
CA GLY A 266 8.21 -13.42 -6.32
C GLY A 266 8.17 -12.92 -7.77
N GLU A 267 7.05 -12.44 -8.28
CA GLU A 267 6.95 -11.91 -9.64
C GLU A 267 7.80 -10.64 -9.83
N THR A 268 8.30 -10.42 -11.04
CA THR A 268 9.05 -9.23 -11.41
C THR A 268 8.36 -8.53 -12.57
N LEU A 269 8.02 -7.26 -12.39
CA LEU A 269 7.41 -6.40 -13.40
C LEU A 269 8.39 -5.30 -13.76
N VAL A 270 8.62 -5.09 -15.06
CA VAL A 270 9.49 -4.03 -15.57
C VAL A 270 8.65 -3.04 -16.34
N TRP A 271 8.68 -1.80 -15.88
CA TRP A 271 7.92 -0.69 -16.43
C TRP A 271 8.84 0.33 -17.08
N GLN A 272 8.46 0.81 -18.26
CA GLN A 272 9.14 1.91 -18.94
C GLN A 272 8.34 3.20 -18.75
N ASN A 273 9.02 4.31 -18.47
CA ASN A 273 8.36 5.60 -18.42
C ASN A 273 7.92 6.07 -19.82
N GLU A 274 6.75 6.67 -19.86
CA GLU A 274 6.19 7.39 -20.99
C GLU A 274 5.73 8.76 -20.50
N VAL A 275 5.87 9.78 -21.34
CA VAL A 275 5.33 11.12 -21.05
C VAL A 275 3.82 10.99 -20.86
N LYS A 276 3.30 11.50 -19.74
CA LYS A 276 1.85 11.54 -19.51
C LYS A 276 1.20 12.34 -20.63
N LYS A 277 0.27 11.72 -21.34
CA LYS A 277 -0.61 12.44 -22.26
C LYS A 277 -1.54 13.29 -21.40
N ILE A 278 -1.40 14.61 -21.50
CA ILE A 278 -2.35 15.53 -20.89
C ILE A 278 -3.66 15.37 -21.67
N PRO A 279 -4.79 15.07 -21.02
CA PRO A 279 -6.09 15.03 -21.69
C PRO A 279 -6.50 16.40 -22.24
#